data_AF-A0A527REB1-F1
#
_entry.id   AF-A0A527REB1-F1
#
_cell.length_a   1.000
_cell.length_b   1.000
_cell.length_c   1.000
_cell.angle_alpha   90.00
_cell.angle_beta   90.00
_cell.angle_gamma   90.00
#
_symmetry.space_group_name_H-M   'P 1'
#
loop_
_entity.id
_entity.type
_entity.pdbx_description
1 polymer ?
#
loop_
_entity_poly.entity_id
_entity_poly.type
_entity_poly.pdbx_seq_one_letter_code
_entity_poly.pdbx_strand_id
1 'polypeptide(L)' 'DRGLREVSNPSELFLGERHAKSPGAAVFAGMEGTRPVLVEIQALVAPSSLGTPRRAVVGWDGARLSMVLAVLEAHCGV' A
#
# COMPACT_ATOMS: atom_id res chain seq x y z
N ASP A 1 19.59 28.58 -14.97
CA ASP A 1 19.26 27.95 -16.27
C ASP A 1 19.51 26.45 -16.33
N ARG A 2 18.75 25.65 -15.59
CA ARG A 2 18.55 24.22 -15.91
C ARG A 2 17.10 23.91 -15.59
N GLY A 3 16.24 23.97 -16.60
CA GLY A 3 14.78 23.78 -16.45
C GLY A 3 14.40 22.34 -16.12
N LEU A 4 13.17 21.96 -16.46
CA LEU A 4 12.70 20.59 -16.30
C LEU A 4 13.56 19.61 -17.13
N ARG A 5 13.83 18.43 -16.55
CA ARG A 5 14.55 17.33 -17.21
C ARG A 5 13.62 16.13 -17.35
N GLU A 6 13.72 15.47 -18.50
CA GLU A 6 13.01 14.22 -18.76
C GLU A 6 13.32 13.15 -17.71
N VAL A 7 12.31 12.33 -17.42
CA VAL A 7 12.42 11.12 -16.62
C VAL A 7 12.00 9.96 -17.52
N SER A 8 12.96 9.07 -17.83
CA SER A 8 12.76 7.94 -18.73
C SER A 8 11.77 6.90 -18.19
N ASN A 9 11.75 6.71 -16.87
CA ASN A 9 10.84 5.82 -16.19
C ASN A 9 10.29 6.49 -14.90
N PRO A 10 9.15 7.20 -14.96
CA PRO A 10 8.60 7.86 -13.79
C PRO A 10 8.21 6.86 -12.70
N SER A 11 7.78 5.65 -13.05
CA SER A 11 7.34 4.64 -12.09
C SER A 11 8.48 4.18 -11.16
N GLU A 12 9.71 4.10 -11.65
CA GLU A 12 10.89 3.79 -10.84
C GLU A 12 11.24 4.89 -9.82
N LEU A 13 10.82 6.12 -10.11
CA LEU A 13 11.07 7.28 -9.25
C LEU A 13 10.06 7.38 -8.09
N PHE A 14 8.84 6.86 -8.29
CA PHE A 14 7.75 6.90 -7.29
C PHE A 14 7.54 5.59 -6.54
N LEU A 15 7.91 4.45 -7.13
CA LEU A 15 7.99 3.17 -6.44
C LEU A 15 9.40 3.09 -5.88
N GLY A 16 9.57 3.45 -4.60
CA GLY A 16 10.87 3.68 -3.97
C GLY A 16 11.85 2.51 -4.10
N GLU A 17 13.11 2.72 -3.67
CA GLU A 17 14.16 1.68 -3.74
C GLU A 17 13.67 0.36 -3.14
N ARG A 18 13.24 -0.54 -4.01
CA ARG A 18 12.93 -1.91 -3.66
C ARG A 18 14.27 -2.58 -3.39
N HIS A 19 14.80 -2.41 -2.19
CA HIS A 19 15.56 -3.50 -1.61
C HIS A 19 14.64 -4.72 -1.72
N ALA A 20 15.07 -5.73 -2.46
CA ALA A 20 14.23 -6.77 -3.07
C ALA A 20 13.41 -7.65 -2.08
N LYS A 21 13.28 -7.24 -0.81
CA LYS A 21 12.72 -7.98 0.32
C LYS A 21 12.08 -7.07 1.40
N SER A 22 11.40 -5.97 1.07
CA SER A 22 10.62 -5.24 2.09
C SER A 22 9.20 -5.83 2.18
N PRO A 23 8.89 -6.69 3.18
CA PRO A 23 7.52 -7.20 3.36
C PRO A 23 6.57 -6.06 3.75
N GLY A 24 5.30 -6.23 3.42
CA GLY A 24 4.27 -5.26 3.79
C GLY A 24 4.10 -4.10 2.79
N ALA A 25 4.76 -4.13 1.63
CA ALA A 25 4.51 -3.19 0.54
C ALA A 25 3.90 -3.91 -0.68
N ALA A 26 2.91 -3.29 -1.32
CA ALA A 26 2.30 -3.75 -2.57
C ALA A 26 2.02 -2.58 -3.49
N VAL A 27 2.22 -2.75 -4.81
CA VAL A 27 1.89 -1.72 -5.80
C VAL A 27 0.51 -1.97 -6.38
N PHE A 28 -0.29 -0.90 -6.40
CA PHE A 28 -1.63 -0.89 -6.93
C PHE A 28 -1.72 0.16 -8.06
N ALA A 29 -2.30 -0.24 -9.18
CA ALA A 29 -2.66 0.70 -10.24
C ALA A 29 -4.02 1.32 -9.91
N GLY A 30 -3.99 2.48 -9.27
CA GLY A 30 -5.19 3.25 -8.93
C GLY A 30 -5.67 4.13 -10.08
N MET A 31 -6.92 4.57 -9.98
CA MET A 31 -7.54 5.52 -10.90
C MET A 31 -7.89 6.80 -10.16
N GLU A 32 -7.32 7.93 -10.60
CA GLU A 32 -7.73 9.27 -10.19
C GLU A 32 -8.58 9.88 -11.32
N GLY A 33 -9.91 9.74 -11.21
CA GLY A 33 -10.82 10.00 -12.33
C GLY A 33 -10.51 9.07 -13.50
N THR A 34 -10.01 9.62 -14.62
CA THR A 34 -9.59 8.85 -15.79
C THR A 34 -8.09 8.59 -15.86
N ARG A 35 -7.30 9.15 -14.93
CA ARG A 35 -5.83 9.02 -14.94
C ARG A 35 -5.41 7.77 -14.16
N PRO A 36 -4.73 6.80 -14.79
CA PRO A 36 -4.09 5.72 -14.06
C PRO A 36 -2.85 6.25 -13.34
N VAL A 37 -2.72 5.91 -12.06
CA VAL A 37 -1.58 6.28 -11.22
C VAL A 37 -1.12 5.04 -10.46
N LEU A 38 0.18 4.77 -10.46
CA LEU A 38 0.75 3.74 -9.61
C LEU A 38 0.89 4.29 -8.19
N VAL A 39 0.31 3.57 -7.24
CA VAL A 39 0.40 3.89 -5.81
C VAL A 39 0.96 2.71 -5.05
N GLU A 40 1.70 2.98 -3.99
CA GLU A 40 2.17 1.96 -3.06
C GLU A 40 1.24 1.88 -1.85
N ILE A 41 0.74 0.68 -1.56
CA ILE A 41 0.02 0.36 -0.34
C ILE A 41 1.02 -0.27 0.62
N GLN A 42 1.08 0.27 1.83
CA GLN A 42 1.98 -0.21 2.88
C GLN A 42 1.17 -0.73 4.08
N ALA A 43 1.66 -1.80 4.69
CA ALA A 43 1.07 -2.46 5.84
C ALA A 43 2.17 -2.93 6.78
N LEU A 44 1.94 -2.73 8.09
CA LEU A 44 2.74 -3.29 9.16
C LEU A 44 1.82 -4.11 10.05
N VAL A 45 2.13 -5.40 10.19
CA VAL A 45 1.39 -6.33 11.05
C VAL A 45 2.34 -6.86 12.11
N ALA A 46 1.92 -6.77 13.36
CA ALA A 46 2.69 -7.25 14.50
C ALA A 46 1.74 -7.83 15.56
N PRO A 47 2.19 -8.78 16.39
CA PRO A 47 1.43 -9.26 17.54
C PRO A 47 1.02 -8.12 18.47
N SER A 48 -0.21 -8.17 18.98
CA SER A 48 -0.75 -7.17 19.92
C SER A 48 -0.88 -7.79 21.30
N SER A 49 -0.47 -7.05 22.34
CA SER A 49 -0.74 -7.39 23.74
C SER A 49 -2.08 -6.85 24.26
N LEU A 50 -2.78 -6.04 23.45
CA LEU A 50 -4.09 -5.48 23.80
C LEU A 50 -5.20 -6.52 23.62
N GLY A 51 -6.22 -6.47 24.50
CA GLY A 51 -7.40 -7.34 24.41
C GLY A 51 -8.17 -7.20 23.09
N THR A 52 -8.14 -6.00 22.49
CA THR A 52 -8.58 -5.76 21.11
C THR A 52 -7.40 -5.21 20.30
N PRO A 53 -6.90 -5.92 19.28
CA PRO A 53 -5.81 -5.44 18.44
C PRO A 53 -6.15 -4.13 17.74
N ARG A 54 -5.19 -3.20 17.73
CA ARG A 54 -5.33 -1.92 17.02
C ARG A 54 -5.28 -2.17 15.52
N ARG A 55 -6.29 -1.67 14.80
CA ARG A 55 -6.34 -1.62 13.34
C ARG A 55 -6.46 -0.16 12.92
N ALA A 56 -5.42 0.38 12.30
CA ALA A 56 -5.35 1.78 11.90
C ALA A 56 -5.02 1.90 10.42
N VAL A 57 -5.57 2.92 9.79
CA VAL A 57 -5.39 3.17 8.36
C VAL A 57 -5.38 4.66 8.08
N VAL A 58 -4.63 5.07 7.05
CA VAL A 58 -4.56 6.45 6.57
C VAL A 58 -4.74 6.42 5.06
N GLY A 59 -5.58 7.31 4.53
CA GLY A 59 -5.83 7.38 3.08
C GLY A 59 -6.66 6.24 2.50
N TRP A 60 -7.24 5.38 3.35
CA TRP A 60 -8.12 4.28 2.95
C TRP A 60 -9.30 4.15 3.92
N ASP A 61 -10.36 3.48 3.48
CA ASP A 61 -11.57 3.28 4.27
C ASP A 61 -11.41 2.15 5.29
N GLY A 62 -11.80 2.41 6.55
CA GLY A 62 -11.68 1.45 7.64
C GLY A 62 -12.65 0.26 7.53
N ALA A 63 -13.84 0.45 6.96
CA ALA A 63 -14.79 -0.64 6.76
C ALA A 63 -14.28 -1.62 5.70
N ARG A 64 -13.70 -1.09 4.61
CA ARG A 64 -13.01 -1.89 3.59
C ARG A 64 -11.82 -2.66 4.14
N LEU A 65 -10.99 -2.05 4.98
CA LEU A 65 -9.91 -2.77 5.67
C LEU A 65 -10.48 -3.94 6.49
N SER A 66 -11.56 -3.71 7.25
CA SER A 66 -12.19 -4.76 8.06
C SER A 66 -12.70 -5.93 7.20
N MET A 67 -13.31 -5.64 6.05
CA MET A 67 -13.76 -6.66 5.10
C MET A 67 -12.59 -7.46 4.50
N VAL A 68 -11.50 -6.79 4.09
CA VAL A 68 -10.33 -7.48 3.55
C VAL A 68 -9.67 -8.38 4.60
N LEU A 69 -9.56 -7.92 5.84
CA LEU A 69 -9.05 -8.73 6.95
C LEU A 69 -9.93 -9.97 7.19
N ALA A 70 -11.26 -9.82 7.17
CA ALA A 70 -12.18 -10.95 7.32
C ALA A 70 -12.02 -11.99 6.19
N VAL A 71 -11.81 -11.54 4.95
CA VAL A 71 -11.54 -12.43 3.80
C VAL A 71 -10.20 -13.17 3.98
N LEU A 72 -9.15 -12.46 4.40
CA LEU A 72 -7.83 -13.08 4.64
C LEU A 72 -7.89 -14.10 5.78
N GLU A 73 -8.62 -13.81 6.85
CA GLU A 73 -8.83 -14.75 7.96
C GLU A 73 -9.58 -16.01 7.47
N ALA A 74 -10.71 -15.82 6.79
CA ALA A 74 -11.57 -16.92 6.35
C ALA A 74 -10.94 -17.82 5.28
N HIS A 75 -10.12 -17.27 4.38
CA HIS A 75 -9.62 -17.99 3.21
C HIS A 75 -8.12 -18.21 3.18
N CYS A 76 -7.35 -17.44 3.94
CA CYS A 76 -5.89 -17.53 3.97
C CYS A 76 -5.35 -17.96 5.34
N GLY A 77 -6.19 -18.03 6.38
CA GLY A 77 -5.78 -18.42 7.73
C GLY A 77 -4.84 -17.41 8.40
N VAL A 78 -5.03 -16.12 8.08
CA VAL A 78 -4.27 -14.98 8.63
C VAL A 78 -4.93 -14.45 9.89
#